data_AF-A0A938Y5W0-F1
#
_entry.id   AF-A0A938Y5W0-F1
#
_cell.length_a   1.000
_cell.length_b   1.000
_cell.length_c   1.000
_cell.angle_alpha   90.00
_cell.angle_beta   90.00
_cell.angle_gamma   90.00
#
_symmetry.space_group_name_H-M   'P 1'
#
loop_
_entity.id
_entity.type
_entity.pdbx_description
1 polymer ?
#
loop_
_entity_poly.entity_id
_entity_poly.type
_entity_poly.pdbx_seq_one_letter_code
_entity_poly.pdbx_strand_id
1 'polypeptide(L)' 'MEQYYLIYQEANDEECLLTVQPYTDEQKLAEALNQLEAQNITDYTLIKGKKMKATLKVAVELHELEEEEQSSP' A
#
# COMPACT_ATOMS: atom_id res chain seq x y z
N MET A 1 12.74 -0.61 22.22
CA MET A 1 11.28 -0.82 22.21
C MET A 1 10.92 -1.50 20.90
N GLU A 2 10.00 -2.47 20.95
CA GLU A 2 9.39 -3.04 19.75
C GLU A 2 8.35 -2.07 19.20
N GLN A 3 8.18 -2.06 17.88
CA GLN A 3 7.24 -1.23 17.13
C GLN A 3 6.47 -2.12 16.15
N TYR A 4 5.28 -1.67 15.81
CA TYR A 4 4.46 -2.23 14.76
C TYR A 4 4.58 -1.34 13.52
N TYR A 5 4.64 -1.94 12.34
CA TYR A 5 4.59 -1.23 11.07
C TYR A 5 3.41 -1.79 10.28
N LEU A 6 2.41 -0.94 10.06
CA LEU A 6 1.27 -1.23 9.22
C LEU A 6 1.59 -0.74 7.80
N ILE A 7 1.55 -1.64 6.84
CA ILE A 7 1.85 -1.38 5.44
C ILE A 7 0.59 -1.68 4.64
N TYR A 8 0.09 -0.72 3.88
CA TYR A 8 -1.12 -0.90 3.09
C TYR A 8 -1.06 0.01 1.86
N GLN A 9 -1.85 -0.35 0.83
CA GLN A 9 -1.93 0.41 -0.41
C GLN A 9 -3.22 1.24 -0.42
N GLU A 10 -3.08 2.52 -0.68
CA GLU A 10 -4.18 3.43 -0.98
C GLU A 10 -4.22 3.56 -2.51
N ALA A 11 -5.27 3.05 -3.14
CA ALA A 11 -5.53 3.29 -4.54
C ALA A 11 -6.52 4.44 -4.66
N ASN A 12 -6.16 5.48 -5.40
CA ASN A 12 -7.12 6.44 -5.94
C ASN A 12 -7.11 6.33 -7.47
N ASP A 13 -8.05 6.99 -8.14
CA ASP A 13 -8.21 6.88 -9.59
C ASP A 13 -7.00 7.41 -10.39
N GLU A 14 -6.08 8.13 -9.76
CA GLU A 14 -4.95 8.83 -10.39
C GLU A 14 -3.58 8.23 -10.01
N GLU A 15 -3.46 7.63 -8.82
CA GLU A 15 -2.20 7.21 -8.20
C GLU A 15 -2.37 5.98 -7.30
N CYS A 16 -1.32 5.17 -7.26
CA CYS A 16 -1.15 4.06 -6.32
C CYS A 16 -0.12 4.46 -5.25
N LEU A 17 -0.57 4.60 -4.00
CA LEU A 17 0.27 5.03 -2.90
C LEU A 17 0.47 3.89 -1.89
N LEU A 18 1.74 3.56 -1.60
CA LEU A 18 2.09 2.59 -0.57
C LEU A 18 2.38 3.32 0.75
N THR A 19 1.51 3.14 1.73
CA THR A 19 1.64 3.75 3.06
C THR A 19 2.35 2.80 4.03
N VAL A 20 3.30 3.34 4.80
CA VAL A 20 3.99 2.65 5.90
C VAL A 20 3.85 3.46 7.18
N GLN A 21 3.01 3.00 8.11
CA GLN A 21 2.72 3.71 9.37
C GLN A 21 3.27 2.96 10.59
N PRO A 22 4.12 3.60 11.42
CA PRO A 22 4.63 3.00 12.64
C PRO A 22 3.69 3.23 13.83
N TYR A 23 3.52 2.21 14.66
CA TYR A 23 2.80 2.29 15.94
C TYR A 23 3.68 1.78 17.07
N THR A 24 3.69 2.51 18.17
CA THR A 24 4.37 2.11 19.42
C THR A 24 3.42 1.49 20.44
N ASP A 25 2.13 1.48 20.13
CA ASP A 25 1.04 1.12 21.04
C ASP A 25 0.00 0.28 20.29
N GLU A 26 -0.47 -0.79 20.94
CA GLU A 26 -1.41 -1.75 20.35
C GLU A 26 -2.81 -1.17 20.20
N GLN A 27 -3.22 -0.26 21.10
CA GLN A 27 -4.53 0.37 21.02
C GLN A 27 -4.63 1.28 19.79
N LYS A 28 -3.61 2.10 19.54
CA LYS A 28 -3.54 2.91 18.31
C LYS A 28 -3.48 2.09 17.03
N LEU A 29 -2.82 0.93 17.07
CA LEU A 29 -2.81 0.01 15.94
C LEU A 29 -4.22 -0.55 15.67
N ALA A 30 -4.93 -0.97 16.72
CA ALA A 30 -6.29 -1.48 16.59
C ALA A 30 -7.26 -0.42 16.03
N GLU A 31 -7.13 0.83 16.49
CA GLU A 31 -7.89 1.96 15.94
C GLU A 31 -7.61 2.17 14.45
N ALA A 32 -6.35 2.07 14.03
CA ALA A 32 -5.97 2.19 12.62
C ALA A 32 -6.51 1.04 11.75
N LEU A 33 -6.47 -0.20 12.25
CA LEU A 33 -7.04 -1.35 11.54
C LEU A 33 -8.55 -1.20 11.32
N ASN A 34 -9.27 -0.73 12.33
CA ASN A 34 -10.71 -0.45 12.20
C ASN A 34 -10.98 0.65 11.14
N GLN A 35 -10.09 1.64 11.02
CA GLN A 35 -10.21 2.67 10.00
C GLN A 35 -9.94 2.13 8.58
N LEU A 36 -8.96 1.23 8.42
CA LEU A 36 -8.70 0.57 7.13
C LEU A 36 -9.91 -0.27 6.70
N GLU A 37 -10.49 -1.04 7.62
CA GLU A 37 -11.68 -1.83 7.36
C GLU A 37 -12.86 -0.94 6.94
N ALA A 38 -13.07 0.19 7.62
CA ALA A 38 -14.10 1.16 7.26
C ALA A 38 -13.89 1.78 5.86
N GLN A 39 -12.65 1.82 5.37
CA GLN A 39 -12.27 2.28 4.04
C GLN A 39 -12.29 1.15 2.98
N ASN A 40 -12.72 -0.06 3.37
CA ASN A 40 -12.63 -1.27 2.54
C ASN A 40 -11.21 -1.64 2.10
N ILE A 41 -10.20 -1.21 2.85
CA ILE A 41 -8.80 -1.61 2.62
C ILE A 41 -8.57 -2.89 3.42
N THR A 42 -8.71 -4.03 2.75
CA THR A 42 -8.56 -5.35 3.39
C THR A 42 -7.16 -5.93 3.26
N ASP A 43 -6.38 -5.46 2.27
CA ASP A 43 -5.03 -5.93 2.02
C ASP A 43 -4.00 -5.05 2.73
N TYR A 44 -3.48 -5.55 3.85
CA TYR A 44 -2.41 -4.91 4.60
C TYR A 44 -1.42 -5.95 5.15
N THR A 45 -0.21 -5.49 5.45
CA THR A 45 0.82 -6.27 6.15
C THR A 45 1.14 -5.61 7.47
N LEU A 46 1.19 -6.42 8.54
CA LEU A 46 1.63 -5.98 9.87
C LEU A 46 2.99 -6.60 10.19
N ILE A 47 3.99 -5.75 10.43
CA ILE A 47 5.33 -6.19 10.84
C ILE A 47 5.56 -5.76 12.29
N LYS A 48 5.85 -6.72 13.18
CA LYS A 48 6.30 -6.44 14.55
C LYS A 48 7.81 -6.58 14.63
N GLY A 49 8.51 -5.54 15.07
CA GLY A 49 9.97 -5.60 15.15
C GLY A 49 10.62 -4.41 15.84
N LYS A 50 11.94 -4.46 15.99
CA LYS A 50 12.77 -3.32 16.40
C LYS A 50 13.18 -2.51 15.17
N LYS A 51 13.81 -1.34 15.37
CA LYS A 51 14.37 -0.44 14.35
C LYS A 51 14.74 -1.15 13.03
N MET A 52 13.89 -1.01 12.01
CA MET A 52 14.08 -1.65 10.71
C MET A 52 14.64 -0.65 9.70
N LYS A 53 15.49 -1.13 8.79
CA LYS A 53 15.92 -0.40 7.58
C LYS A 53 15.31 -1.12 6.38
N ALA A 54 14.32 -0.51 5.74
CA ALA A 54 13.72 -1.01 4.51
C ALA A 54 14.31 -0.27 3.29
N THR A 55 14.40 -0.95 2.15
CA THR A 55 14.76 -0.34 0.87
C THR A 55 13.83 -0.90 -0.19
N LEU A 56 12.95 -0.05 -0.71
CA LEU A 56 12.06 -0.38 -1.82
C LEU A 56 12.74 0.05 -3.13
N LYS A 57 12.88 -0.87 -4.09
CA LYS A 57 13.31 -0.56 -5.46
C LYS A 57 12.14 -0.86 -6.38
N VAL A 58 11.56 0.17 -6.97
CA VAL A 58 10.47 0.04 -7.95
C VAL A 58 11.07 0.22 -9.35
N ALA A 59 10.80 -0.71 -10.25
CA ALA A 59 11.08 -0.59 -11.68
C ALA A 59 9.73 -0.65 -12.41
N VAL A 60 9.43 0.38 -13.21
CA VAL A 60 8.20 0.45 -14.00
C VAL A 60 8.60 0.31 -15.46
N GLU A 61 8.13 -0.77 -16.09
CA GLU A 61 8.28 -1.01 -17.53
C GLU A 61 6.95 -0.64 -18.19
N LEU A 62 6.99 0.29 -19.14
CA LEU A 62 5.83 0.71 -19.92
C LEU A 62 5.89 0.07 -21.30
N HIS A 63 4.74 -0.42 -21.76
CA HIS A 63 4.59 -0.96 -23.10
C HIS A 63 3.63 -0.09 -23.91
N GLU A 64 3.91 0.07 -25.21
CA GLU A 64 2.99 0.72 -26.13
C GLU A 64 1.70 -0.11 -26.23
N LEU A 65 0.56 0.55 -26.12
CA LEU A 65 -0.74 -0.06 -26.44
C LEU A 65 -0.80 -0.14 -27.97
N GLU A 66 -0.85 -1.36 -28.52
CA GLU A 66 -1.14 -1.54 -29.94
C GLU A 66 -2.50 -0.91 -30.22
N GLU A 67 -2.53 0.16 -31.04
CA GLU A 67 -3.77 0.76 -31.50
C GLU A 67 -4.55 -0.32 -32.27
N GLU A 68 -5.75 -0.65 -31.80
CA GLU A 68 -6.68 -1.45 -32.59
C GLU A 68 -6.92 -0.69 -33.89
N GLU A 69 -6.35 -1.19 -34.99
CA GLU A 69 -6.65 -0.73 -36.33
C GLU A 69 -8.17 -0.75 -36.50
N GLN A 70 -8.79 0.43 -36.38
CA GLN A 70 -10.17 0.66 -36.81
C GLN A 70 -10.21 0.56 -38.32
N SER A 71 -10.12 -0.67 -38.82
CA SER A 71 -10.58 -1.02 -40.15
C SER A 71 -12.09 -1.17 -40.05
N SER A 72 -12.80 -0.13 -40.46
CA SER A 72 -14.20 -0.24 -40.84
C SER A 72 -14.43 0.52 -42.15
N PRO A 73 -15.33 0.00 -42.99
CA PRO A 73 -15.21 -0.07 -44.45
C PRO A 73 -15.59 1.22 -45.21
#